data_AF-A0A356W3Y2-F1
#
_entry.id   AF-A0A356W3Y2-F1
#
_cell.length_a   1.000
_cell.length_b   1.000
_cell.length_c   1.000
_cell.angle_alpha   90.00
_cell.angle_beta   90.00
_cell.angle_gamma   90.00
#
_symmetry.space_group_name_H-M   'P 1'
#
loop_
_entity.id
_entity.type
_entity.pdbx_description
1 polymer ?
#
loop_
_entity_poly.entity_id
_entity_poly.type
_entity_poly.pdbx_seq_one_letter_code
_entity_poly.pdbx_strand_id
1 'polypeptide(L)'
;AASHLIIVPTIPDFMSTLGLDLFTGDIMRNLRGRDIENLPCVLATRFDGSAHQKVVLNAMRDAANAKETEFNMFNSVIPMKPGFATNPIELGPEPTLQAKWPGDALGIIEGLLKEVREKIQ
;
A
#
# COMPACT_ATOMS: atom_id res chain seq x y z
N ALA A 1 -6.26 13.91 18.97
CA ALA A 1 -6.42 12.44 18.90
C ALA A 1 -5.39 11.90 17.92
N ALA A 2 -4.76 10.75 18.19
CA ALA A 2 -3.83 10.16 17.24
C ALA A 2 -4.62 9.67 16.01
N SER A 3 -4.32 10.20 14.83
CA SER A 3 -4.86 9.68 13.57
C SER A 3 -4.18 8.34 13.28
N HIS A 4 -4.96 7.26 13.25
CA HIS A 4 -4.43 5.95 12.88
C HIS A 4 -4.35 5.85 11.36
N LEU A 5 -3.16 5.62 10.81
CA LEU A 5 -2.99 5.25 9.42
C LEU A 5 -2.87 3.72 9.33
N ILE A 6 -3.82 3.08 8.65
CA ILE A 6 -3.79 1.65 8.35
C ILE A 6 -3.32 1.48 6.91
N ILE A 7 -2.20 0.80 6.72
CA ILE A 7 -1.69 0.44 5.39
C ILE A 7 -1.97 -1.03 5.14
N VAL A 8 -2.60 -1.35 4.02
CA VAL A 8 -2.94 -2.73 3.63
C VAL A 8 -2.19 -3.08 2.34
N PRO A 9 -1.06 -3.80 2.44
CA PRO A 9 -0.36 -4.31 1.27
C PRO A 9 -1.20 -5.40 0.58
N THR A 10 -1.54 -5.19 -0.68
CA THR A 10 -2.40 -6.11 -1.45
C THR A 10 -1.79 -6.37 -2.81
N ILE A 11 -1.76 -7.64 -3.24
CA ILE A 11 -1.36 -7.99 -4.61
C ILE A 11 -2.57 -7.73 -5.52
N PRO A 12 -2.42 -7.10 -6.70
CA PRO A 12 -3.53 -6.90 -7.64
C PRO A 12 -3.95 -8.22 -8.33
N ASP A 13 -4.41 -9.19 -7.57
CA ASP A 13 -4.97 -10.46 -8.05
C ASP A 13 -6.30 -10.77 -7.35
N PHE A 14 -7.06 -11.70 -7.94
CA PHE A 14 -8.40 -12.02 -7.47
C PHE A 14 -8.46 -12.51 -6.01
N MET A 15 -7.50 -13.35 -5.60
CA MET A 15 -7.52 -13.93 -4.26
C MET A 15 -7.19 -12.89 -3.18
N SER A 16 -6.25 -12.00 -3.49
CA SER A 16 -5.84 -10.92 -2.61
C SER A 16 -6.92 -9.85 -2.51
N THR A 17 -7.68 -9.57 -3.58
CA THR A 17 -8.84 -8.67 -3.51
C THR A 17 -9.98 -9.25 -2.67
N LEU A 18 -10.24 -10.56 -2.73
CA LEU A 18 -11.20 -11.18 -1.82
C LEU A 18 -10.77 -11.05 -0.35
N GLY A 19 -9.47 -11.19 -0.07
CA GLY A 19 -8.94 -10.95 1.27
C GLY A 19 -9.10 -9.49 1.72
N LEU A 20 -8.95 -8.54 0.79
CA LEU A 20 -9.21 -7.12 1.04
C LEU A 20 -10.68 -6.86 1.38
N ASP A 21 -11.62 -7.44 0.62
CA ASP A 21 -13.06 -7.29 0.86
C ASP A 21 -13.46 -7.83 2.24
N LEU A 22 -12.90 -8.98 2.65
CA LEU A 22 -13.09 -9.52 4.00
C LEU A 22 -12.50 -8.59 5.07
N PHE A 23 -11.33 -8.02 4.81
CA PHE A 23 -10.69 -7.08 5.73
C PHE A 23 -11.52 -5.80 5.91
N THR A 24 -12.03 -5.20 4.84
CA THR A 24 -12.88 -3.99 4.92
C THR A 24 -14.25 -4.28 5.51
N GLY A 25 -14.87 -5.41 5.13
CA GLY A 25 -16.21 -5.78 5.55
C GLY A 25 -16.33 -6.22 7.01
N ASP A 26 -15.32 -6.93 7.53
CA ASP A 26 -15.34 -7.54 8.87
C ASP A 26 -14.34 -6.85 9.83
N ILE A 27 -13.04 -6.88 9.51
CA ILE A 27 -12.00 -6.38 10.42
C ILE A 27 -12.14 -4.88 10.65
N MET A 28 -12.24 -4.07 9.58
CA MET A 28 -12.40 -2.62 9.73
C MET A 28 -13.69 -2.25 10.45
N ARG A 29 -14.77 -3.02 10.25
CA ARG A 29 -16.02 -2.82 10.99
C ARG A 29 -15.82 -3.01 12.51
N ASN A 30 -15.07 -4.01 12.90
CA ASN A 30 -14.72 -4.25 14.31
C ASN A 30 -13.79 -3.15 14.87
N LEU A 31 -12.85 -2.63 14.07
CA LEU A 31 -11.95 -1.55 14.47
C LEU A 31 -12.66 -0.19 14.63
N ARG A 32 -13.71 0.08 13.84
CA ARG A 32 -14.57 1.26 14.02
C ARG A 32 -15.23 1.28 15.40
N GLY A 33 -15.56 0.12 15.96
CA GLY A 33 -16.04 0.00 17.34
C GLY A 33 -14.98 0.32 18.42
N ARG A 34 -13.73 0.61 18.02
CA ARG A 34 -12.60 0.99 18.88
C ARG A 34 -12.04 2.38 18.51
N ASP A 35 -12.90 3.26 17.99
CA ASP A 35 -12.59 4.64 17.59
C ASP A 35 -11.56 4.77 16.44
N ILE A 36 -11.43 3.75 15.60
CA ILE A 36 -10.65 3.82 14.35
C ILE A 36 -11.60 4.07 13.18
N GLU A 37 -11.80 5.34 12.85
CA GLU A 37 -12.74 5.75 11.79
C GLU A 37 -12.10 5.92 10.41
N ASN A 38 -10.78 6.06 10.35
CA ASN A 38 -10.05 6.23 9.09
C ASN A 38 -10.21 5.01 8.18
N LEU A 39 -10.48 5.25 6.90
CA LEU A 39 -10.44 4.20 5.90
C LEU A 39 -9.01 3.65 5.77
N PRO A 40 -8.85 2.32 5.60
CA PRO A 40 -7.54 1.75 5.30
C PRO A 40 -7.02 2.29 3.97
N CYS A 41 -5.70 2.41 3.84
CA CYS A 41 -5.05 2.78 2.60
C CYS A 41 -4.34 1.57 1.98
N VAL A 42 -4.83 1.12 0.84
CA VAL A 42 -4.30 -0.02 0.10
C VAL A 42 -3.04 0.37 -0.64
N LEU A 43 -1.99 -0.43 -0.49
CA LEU A 43 -0.75 -0.33 -1.25
C LEU A 43 -0.66 -1.53 -2.19
N ALA A 44 -0.68 -1.28 -3.50
CA ALA A 44 -0.47 -2.34 -4.49
C ALA A 44 0.97 -2.85 -4.39
N THR A 45 1.15 -4.15 -4.19
CA THR A 45 2.47 -4.78 -4.04
C THR A 45 2.66 -5.99 -4.94
N ARG A 46 3.92 -6.42 -5.10
CA ARG A 46 4.31 -7.55 -5.96
C ARG A 46 3.74 -7.42 -7.39
N PHE A 47 3.72 -6.20 -7.91
CA PHE A 47 3.17 -5.92 -9.22
C PHE A 47 4.14 -6.33 -10.33
N ASP A 48 3.73 -7.25 -11.21
CA ASP A 48 4.55 -7.75 -12.32
C ASP A 48 4.19 -7.12 -13.67
N GLY A 49 3.11 -6.35 -13.73
CA GLY A 49 2.66 -5.67 -14.95
C GLY A 49 1.99 -6.60 -15.97
N SER A 50 1.66 -7.83 -15.59
CA SER A 50 0.85 -8.74 -16.39
C SER A 50 -0.50 -8.11 -16.73
N ALA A 51 -1.10 -8.54 -17.84
CA ALA A 51 -2.41 -8.03 -18.28
C ALA A 51 -3.48 -8.21 -17.20
N HIS A 52 -3.47 -9.36 -16.51
CA HIS A 52 -4.39 -9.64 -15.42
C HIS A 52 -4.21 -8.64 -14.27
N GLN A 53 -2.99 -8.46 -13.75
CA GLN A 53 -2.77 -7.54 -12.64
C GLN A 53 -3.08 -6.09 -13.01
N LYS A 54 -2.85 -5.68 -14.26
CA LYS A 54 -3.25 -4.34 -14.74
C LYS A 54 -4.75 -4.12 -14.67
N VAL A 55 -5.54 -5.12 -15.10
CA VAL A 55 -7.01 -5.06 -15.04
C VAL A 55 -7.47 -4.96 -13.58
N VAL A 56 -6.95 -5.82 -12.70
CA VAL A 56 -7.32 -5.81 -11.28
C VAL A 56 -6.89 -4.50 -10.59
N LEU A 57 -5.68 -4.01 -10.85
CA LEU A 57 -5.18 -2.75 -10.30
C LEU A 57 -6.08 -1.57 -10.69
N ASN A 58 -6.54 -1.51 -11.95
CA ASN A 58 -7.45 -0.47 -12.39
C ASN A 58 -8.82 -0.58 -11.69
N ALA A 59 -9.37 -1.79 -11.57
CA ALA A 59 -10.62 -2.00 -10.83
C ALA A 59 -10.50 -1.57 -9.34
N MET A 60 -9.36 -1.87 -8.69
CA MET A 60 -9.10 -1.41 -7.32
C MET A 60 -9.04 0.12 -7.23
N ARG A 61 -8.44 0.80 -8.21
CA ARG A 61 -8.40 2.27 -8.27
C ARG A 61 -9.79 2.87 -8.52
N ASP A 62 -10.60 2.24 -9.36
CA ASP A 62 -11.97 2.69 -9.61
C ASP A 62 -12.80 2.56 -8.32
N ALA A 63 -12.66 1.46 -7.58
CA ALA A 63 -13.31 1.26 -6.29
C ALA A 63 -12.84 2.27 -5.22
N ALA A 64 -11.55 2.60 -5.19
CA ALA A 64 -11.02 3.61 -4.27
C ALA A 64 -11.56 5.03 -4.55
N ASN A 65 -11.96 5.33 -5.79
CA ASN A 65 -12.52 6.62 -6.19
C ASN A 65 -14.06 6.65 -6.20
N ALA A 66 -14.72 5.53 -5.87
CA ALA A 66 -16.17 5.45 -5.81
C ALA A 66 -16.75 6.30 -4.67
N LYS A 67 -18.00 6.76 -4.83
CA LYS A 67 -18.70 7.59 -3.83
C LYS A 67 -18.82 6.91 -2.47
N GLU A 68 -19.04 5.61 -2.46
CA GLU A 68 -19.13 4.78 -1.26
C GLU A 68 -17.94 3.83 -1.22
N THR A 69 -16.74 4.39 -1.04
CA THR A 69 -15.52 3.59 -0.97
C THR A 69 -15.25 3.07 0.44
N GLU A 70 -14.72 1.86 0.52
CA GLU A 70 -14.33 1.21 1.78
C GLU A 70 -12.83 1.35 2.07
N PHE A 71 -12.05 1.86 1.12
CA PHE A 71 -10.61 2.03 1.26
C PHE A 71 -10.09 3.17 0.38
N ASN A 72 -9.02 3.82 0.83
CA ASN A 72 -8.20 4.67 -0.01
C ASN A 72 -7.12 3.84 -0.71
N MET A 73 -6.50 4.38 -1.76
CA MET A 73 -5.37 3.71 -2.41
C MET A 73 -4.18 4.67 -2.56
N PHE A 74 -2.98 4.13 -2.37
CA PHE A 74 -1.75 4.83 -2.75
C PHE A 74 -1.61 4.87 -4.28
N ASN A 75 -1.06 5.96 -4.81
CA ASN A 75 -0.68 6.06 -6.22
C ASN A 75 0.54 5.17 -6.51
N SER A 76 1.46 5.11 -5.55
CA SER A 76 2.63 4.25 -5.58
C SER A 76 2.27 2.77 -5.70
N VAL A 77 3.00 2.06 -6.56
CA VAL A 77 2.88 0.62 -6.79
C VAL A 77 4.24 -0.02 -6.55
N ILE A 78 4.32 -1.04 -5.69
CA ILE A 78 5.57 -1.76 -5.43
C ILE A 78 5.71 -2.91 -6.43
N PRO A 79 6.67 -2.83 -7.38
CA PRO A 79 6.84 -3.85 -8.39
C PRO A 79 7.47 -5.13 -7.79
N MET A 80 7.20 -6.27 -8.42
CA MET A 80 7.88 -7.52 -8.13
C MET A 80 9.28 -7.52 -8.77
N LYS A 81 10.22 -6.78 -8.17
CA LYS A 81 11.60 -6.69 -8.64
C LYS A 81 12.59 -7.01 -7.51
N PRO A 82 13.75 -7.62 -7.82
CA PRO A 82 14.78 -7.94 -6.82
C PRO A 82 15.25 -6.72 -6.00
N GLY A 83 15.26 -5.51 -6.59
CA GLY A 83 15.71 -4.28 -5.91
C GLY A 83 14.87 -3.86 -4.69
N PHE A 84 13.69 -4.45 -4.47
CA PHE A 84 12.91 -4.27 -3.24
C PHE A 84 13.19 -5.36 -2.19
N ALA A 85 13.78 -6.48 -2.60
CA ALA A 85 14.12 -7.63 -1.77
C ALA A 85 15.60 -7.67 -1.36
N THR A 86 16.42 -6.73 -1.84
CA THR A 86 17.82 -6.59 -1.42
C THR A 86 17.85 -6.17 0.05
N ASN A 87 18.37 -7.05 0.90
CA ASN A 87 18.69 -6.76 2.28
C ASN A 87 20.18 -6.35 2.30
N PRO A 88 20.53 -5.05 2.27
CA PRO A 88 21.93 -4.67 2.38
C PRO A 88 22.45 -5.13 3.74
N ILE A 89 23.62 -5.77 3.71
CA ILE A 89 24.17 -6.58 4.79
C ILE A 89 24.46 -5.78 6.08
N GLU A 90 24.47 -4.45 6.07
CA GLU A 90 24.45 -3.61 7.27
C GLU A 90 24.22 -2.15 6.83
N LEU A 91 23.14 -1.50 7.29
CA LEU A 91 22.85 -0.10 6.91
C LEU A 91 23.62 0.94 7.73
N GLY A 92 24.47 0.50 8.66
CA GLY A 92 25.15 1.37 9.62
C GLY A 92 24.19 2.02 10.64
N PRO A 93 24.70 2.94 11.48
CA PRO A 93 23.94 3.56 12.57
C PRO A 93 22.90 4.58 12.11
N GLU A 94 23.04 5.14 10.90
CA GLU A 94 22.13 6.14 10.32
C GLU A 94 21.64 5.67 8.94
N PRO A 95 20.71 4.70 8.91
CA PRO A 95 20.20 4.16 7.65
C PRO A 95 19.46 5.24 6.86
N THR A 96 19.84 5.43 5.59
CA THR A 96 19.09 6.27 4.65
C THR A 96 18.25 5.42 3.70
N LEU A 97 17.18 5.99 3.12
CA LEU A 97 16.38 5.30 2.10
C LEU A 97 17.24 4.91 0.89
N GLN A 98 18.14 5.80 0.48
CA GLN A 98 19.08 5.55 -0.62
C GLN A 98 20.04 4.40 -0.32
N ALA A 99 20.53 4.29 0.92
CA ALA A 99 21.39 3.19 1.33
C ALA A 99 20.64 1.85 1.30
N LYS A 100 19.33 1.85 1.57
CA LYS A 100 18.51 0.64 1.61
C LYS A 100 17.96 0.21 0.26
N TRP A 101 17.53 1.17 -0.55
CA TRP A 101 16.88 0.94 -1.85
C TRP A 101 17.55 1.79 -2.93
N PRO A 102 18.73 1.39 -3.42
CA PRO A 102 19.39 2.12 -4.50
C PRO A 102 18.65 1.95 -5.84
N GLY A 103 18.89 2.87 -6.78
CA GLY A 103 18.39 2.80 -8.15
C GLY A 103 16.87 3.04 -8.26
N ASP A 104 16.21 2.33 -9.17
CA ASP A 104 14.78 2.51 -9.49
C ASP A 104 13.84 2.38 -8.28
N ALA A 105 14.25 1.62 -7.25
CA ALA A 105 13.44 1.44 -6.05
C ALA A 105 13.35 2.73 -5.22
N LEU A 106 14.39 3.57 -5.23
CA LEU A 106 14.44 4.79 -4.42
C LEU A 106 13.28 5.73 -4.74
N GLY A 107 13.06 6.04 -6.02
CA GLY A 107 12.03 6.99 -6.43
C GLY A 107 10.62 6.52 -6.07
N ILE A 108 10.35 5.21 -6.13
CA ILE A 108 9.07 4.63 -5.71
C ILE A 108 8.89 4.75 -4.19
N ILE A 109 9.93 4.47 -3.40
CA ILE A 109 9.88 4.57 -1.94
C ILE A 109 9.77 6.03 -1.47
N GLU A 110 10.46 6.97 -2.13
CA GLU A 110 10.31 8.40 -1.87
C GLU A 110 8.90 8.90 -2.18
N GLY A 111 8.32 8.45 -3.30
CA GLY A 111 6.93 8.70 -3.64
C GLY A 111 5.97 8.19 -2.57
N LEU A 112 6.13 6.93 -2.15
CA LEU A 112 5.31 6.35 -1.08
C LEU A 112 5.49 7.10 0.25
N LEU A 113 6.71 7.47 0.62
CA LEU A 113 6.97 8.23 1.85
C LEU A 113 6.27 9.59 1.82
N LYS A 114 6.27 10.27 0.67
CA LYS A 114 5.53 11.52 0.49
C LYS A 114 4.03 11.30 0.71
N GLU A 115 3.44 10.30 0.07
CA GLU A 115 2.02 9.98 0.21
C GLU A 115 1.64 9.58 1.65
N VAL A 116 2.52 8.86 2.36
CA VAL A 116 2.32 8.51 3.78
C VAL A 116 2.32 9.77 4.64
N ARG A 117 3.27 10.69 4.42
CA ARG A 117 3.34 11.97 5.16
C ARG A 117 2.08 12.81 4.97
N GLU A 118 1.55 12.87 3.76
CA GLU A 118 0.31 13.60 3.44
C GLU A 118 -0.92 13.01 4.16
N LYS A 119 -0.89 11.74 4.56
CA LYS A 119 -2.02 11.07 5.24
C LYS A 119 -1.96 11.12 6.77
N ILE A 120 -0.80 11.47 7.34
CA ILE A 120 -0.61 11.56 8.81
C ILE A 120 -0.55 13.01 9.32
N GLN A 121 -0.50 13.99 8.42
CA GLN A 121 -0.59 15.42 8.73
C GLN A 121 -2.04 15.86 8.90
#